data_AF-A0A6P0JXI0-F1
#
_entry.id   AF-A0A6P0JXI0-F1
#
_cell.length_a   1.000
_cell.length_b   1.000
_cell.length_c   1.000
_cell.angle_alpha   90.00
_cell.angle_beta   90.00
_cell.angle_gamma   90.00
#
_symmetry.space_group_name_H-M   'P 1'
#
loop_
_entity.id
_entity.type
_entity.pdbx_description
1 polymer ?
#
loop_
_entity_poly.entity_id
_entity_poly.type
_entity_poly.pdbx_seq_one_letter_code
_entity_poly.pdbx_strand_id
1 'polypeptide(L)' 'MLNQERVYWLAWSKVAGVGAVSIQRLRQHFGSLQAAWTAPKEELLRVEGFGPKNAARVVELRSRFNHS' A
#
# COMPACT_ATOMS: atom_id res chain seq x y z
N MET A 1 18.39 -3.85 12.91
CA MET A 1 17.35 -4.46 12.05
C MET A 1 16.85 -3.40 11.08
N LEU A 2 17.03 -3.61 9.77
CA LEU A 2 16.53 -2.68 8.75
C LEU A 2 14.99 -2.58 8.91
N ASN A 3 14.52 -1.40 9.28
CA ASN A 3 13.14 -1.15 9.67
C ASN A 3 12.20 -1.42 8.47
N GLN A 4 11.59 -2.62 8.40
CA GLN A 4 10.78 -3.07 7.25
C GLN A 4 9.71 -2.05 6.84
N GLU A 5 9.17 -1.32 7.82
CA GLU A 5 8.28 -0.18 7.61
C GLU A 5 8.84 0.88 6.66
N ARG A 6 10.13 1.24 6.73
CA ARG A 6 10.74 2.22 5.81
C ARG A 6 10.83 1.69 4.37
N VAL A 7 11.07 0.39 4.21
CA VAL A 7 11.12 -0.25 2.88
C VAL A 7 9.73 -0.22 2.24
N TYR A 8 8.70 -0.60 2.99
CA TYR A 8 7.32 -0.51 2.51
C TYR A 8 6.88 0.93 2.30
N TRP A 9 7.29 1.88 3.16
CA TRP A 9 7.03 3.30 2.95
C TRP A 9 7.58 3.78 1.60
N LEU A 10 8.80 3.38 1.24
CA LEU A 10 9.40 3.70 -0.05
C LEU A 10 8.68 3.00 -1.22
N ALA A 11 8.22 1.76 -1.04
CA ALA A 11 7.42 1.05 -2.04
C ALA A 11 6.09 1.75 -2.29
N TRP A 12 5.40 2.17 -1.22
CA TRP A 12 4.15 2.92 -1.28
C TRP A 12 4.33 4.30 -1.92
N SER A 13 5.43 5.01 -1.63
CA SER A 13 5.69 6.32 -2.22
C SER A 13 5.97 6.26 -3.73
N LYS A 14 6.29 5.07 -4.28
CA LYS A 14 6.41 4.86 -5.73
C LYS A 14 5.04 4.69 -6.42
N VAL A 15 3.96 4.45 -5.67
CA VAL A 15 2.62 4.34 -6.24
C VAL A 15 2.11 5.73 -6.58
N ALA A 16 1.99 6.03 -7.87
CA ALA A 16 1.48 7.32 -8.32
C ALA A 16 0.09 7.60 -7.71
N GLY A 17 -0.09 8.79 -7.14
CA GLY A 17 -1.35 9.20 -6.46
C GLY A 17 -1.48 8.71 -5.01
N VAL A 18 -0.48 8.02 -4.47
CA VAL A 18 -0.38 7.67 -3.04
C VAL A 18 0.63 8.60 -2.37
N GLY A 19 0.14 9.49 -1.51
CA GLY A 19 0.98 10.42 -0.75
C GLY A 19 1.17 9.98 0.71
N ALA A 20 1.98 10.72 1.47
CA ALA A 20 2.29 10.42 2.87
C ALA A 20 1.04 10.25 3.76
N VAL A 21 -0.03 11.03 3.51
CA VAL A 21 -1.30 10.92 4.25
C VAL A 21 -1.98 9.58 4.00
N SER A 22 -2.06 9.13 2.75
CA SER A 22 -2.63 7.82 2.40
C SER A 22 -1.82 6.69 3.03
N ILE A 23 -0.48 6.80 3.00
CA ILE A 23 0.43 5.82 3.61
C ILE A 23 0.21 5.76 5.13
N GLN A 24 0.05 6.91 5.79
CA GLN A 24 -0.22 6.98 7.22
C GLN A 24 -1.57 6.35 7.56
N ARG A 25 -2.62 6.59 6.77
CA ARG A 25 -3.94 5.97 6.96
C ARG A 25 -3.92 4.47 6.76
N LEU A 26 -3.21 3.98 5.74
CA LEU A 26 -3.00 2.54 5.53
C LEU A 26 -2.32 1.93 6.75
N ARG A 27 -1.23 2.53 7.24
CA ARG A 27 -0.53 2.07 8.44
C ARG A 27 -1.44 2.06 9.67
N GLN A 28 -2.27 3.08 9.86
CA GLN A 28 -3.22 3.15 10.98
C GLN A 28 -4.32 2.10 10.87
N HIS A 29 -4.82 1.84 9.66
CA HIS A 29 -5.89 0.87 9.41
C HIS A 29 -5.40 -0.59 9.55
N PHE A 30 -4.24 -0.90 8.97
CA PHE A 30 -3.69 -2.26 8.92
C PHE A 30 -2.64 -2.56 10.01
N GLY A 31 -2.29 -1.57 10.84
CA GLY A 31 -1.25 -1.66 11.86
C GLY A 31 0.19 -1.59 11.33
N SER A 32 0.44 -2.00 10.08
CA SER A 32 1.75 -1.88 9.42
C SER A 32 1.61 -1.68 7.91
N LEU A 33 2.63 -1.06 7.31
CA LEU A 33 2.68 -0.90 5.85
C LEU A 33 2.89 -2.21 5.11
N GLN A 34 3.52 -3.20 5.76
CA GLN A 34 3.64 -4.56 5.25
C GLN A 34 2.27 -5.24 5.16
N ALA A 35 1.48 -5.20 6.23
CA ALA A 35 0.14 -5.77 6.25
C ALA A 35 -0.75 -5.11 5.19
N ALA A 36 -0.69 -3.77 5.07
CA ALA A 36 -1.38 -3.05 4.00
C ALA A 36 -0.91 -3.50 2.61
N TRP A 37 0.38 -3.79 2.43
CA TRP A 37 0.93 -4.23 1.15
C TRP A 37 0.53 -5.66 0.78
N THR A 38 0.08 -6.50 1.72
CA THR A 38 -0.45 -7.83 1.43
C THR A 38 -1.99 -7.89 1.45
N ALA A 39 -2.65 -6.88 2.02
CA ALA A 39 -4.11 -6.82 2.16
C ALA A 39 -4.86 -6.86 0.82
N PRO A 40 -6.03 -7.51 0.73
CA PRO A 40 -6.79 -7.60 -0.51
C PRO A 40 -7.30 -6.23 -0.99
N LYS A 41 -7.64 -6.15 -2.28
CA LYS A 41 -8.07 -4.90 -2.92
C LYS A 41 -9.31 -4.32 -2.21
N GLU A 42 -10.26 -5.15 -1.82
CA GLU A 42 -11.49 -4.69 -1.17
C GLU A 42 -11.20 -3.99 0.16
N GLU A 43 -10.21 -4.45 0.92
CA GLU A 43 -9.81 -3.81 2.18
C GLU A 43 -9.09 -2.48 1.94
N LEU A 44 -8.26 -2.39 0.90
CA LEU A 44 -7.64 -1.12 0.51
C LEU A 44 -8.69 -0.05 0.17
N LEU A 45 -9.80 -0.43 -0.45
CA LEU A 45 -10.91 0.49 -0.78
C LEU A 45 -11.65 1.02 0.45
N ARG A 46 -11.55 0.34 1.60
CA ARG A 46 -12.15 0.78 2.87
C ARG A 46 -11.35 1.90 3.53
N VAL A 47 -10.11 2.14 3.10
CA VAL A 47 -9.27 3.20 3.64
C VAL A 47 -9.65 4.55 3.05
N GLU A 48 -9.98 5.50 3.91
CA GLU A 48 -10.43 6.82 3.51
C GLU A 48 -9.38 7.57 2.67
N GLY A 49 -9.80 8.08 1.51
CA GLY A 49 -8.89 8.71 0.53
C GLY A 49 -8.05 7.71 -0.25
N PHE A 50 -8.28 6.41 -0.10
CA PHE A 50 -7.67 5.35 -0.89
C PHE A 50 -8.65 4.84 -1.96
N GLY A 51 -8.83 5.67 -2.99
CA GLY A 51 -9.80 5.40 -4.06
C GLY A 51 -9.45 4.21 -4.96
N PRO A 52 -10.40 3.77 -5.82
CA PRO A 52 -10.26 2.58 -6.65
C PRO A 52 -9.09 2.61 -7.62
N LYS A 53 -8.68 3.80 -8.09
CA LYS A 53 -7.48 3.97 -8.93
C LYS A 53 -6.21 3.60 -8.19
N ASN A 54 -6.08 4.01 -6.93
CA ASN A 54 -4.89 3.71 -6.13
C ASN A 54 -4.85 2.22 -5.75
N ALA A 55 -5.99 1.65 -5.34
CA ALA A 55 -6.09 0.22 -5.05
C ALA A 55 -5.75 -0.65 -6.26
N ALA A 56 -6.21 -0.29 -7.46
CA ALA A 56 -5.85 -1.00 -8.68
C ALA A 56 -4.34 -0.96 -8.98
N ARG A 57 -3.70 0.22 -8.84
CA ARG A 57 -2.25 0.38 -9.04
C ARG A 57 -1.42 -0.47 -8.09
N VAL A 58 -1.85 -0.59 -6.83
CA VAL A 58 -1.18 -1.42 -5.82
C VAL A 58 -1.27 -2.90 -6.22
N VAL A 59 -2.46 -3.36 -6.59
CA VAL A 59 -2.67 -4.75 -7.04
C VAL A 59 -1.83 -5.05 -8.28
N GLU A 60 -1.80 -4.14 -9.25
CA GLU A 60 -0.99 -4.28 -10.45
C GLU A 60 0.51 -4.37 -10.11
N LEU A 61 1.01 -3.51 -9.23
CA LEU A 61 2.39 -3.55 -8.75
C LEU A 61 2.71 -4.89 -8.09
N ARG A 62 1.83 -5.42 -7.24
CA ARG A 62 2.02 -6.74 -6.61
C ARG A 62 2.08 -7.86 -7.64
N SER A 63 1.20 -7.85 -8.64
CA SER A 63 1.18 -8.86 -9.70
C SER A 63 2.49 -8.87 -10.51
N ARG A 64 3.14 -7.71 -10.69
CA ARG A 64 4.46 -7.62 -11.34
C ARG A 64 5.60 -8.24 -10.52
N PHE A 65 5.45 -8.37 -9.20
CA PHE A 65 6.44 -9.01 -8.33
C PHE A 65 6.22 -10.51 -8.14
N ASN A 66 5.00 -11.02 -8.36
CA ASN A 66 4.66 -12.44 -8.17
C ASN A 66 4.80 -13.30 -9.44
N HIS A 67 5.26 -12.74 -10.56
CA HIS A 67 5.45 -13.47 -11.82
C HIS A 67 6.96 -13.60 -12.11
N SER A 68 7.63 -14.52 -11.43
CA SER A 68 9.00 -14.96 -11.69
C SER A 68 9.16 -16.41 -11.26
#